data_AF-A3JV64-F1
#
_entry.id   AF-A3JV64-F1
#
_cell.length_a   1.000
_cell.length_b   1.000
_cell.length_c   1.000
_cell.angle_alpha   90.00
_cell.angle_beta   90.00
_cell.angle_gamma   90.00
#
_symmetry.space_group_name_H-M   'P 1'
#
loop_
_entity.id
_entity.type
_entity.pdbx_description
1 polymer ?
#
loop_
_entity_poly.entity_id
_entity_poly.type
_entity_poly.pdbx_seq_one_letter_code
_entity_poly.pdbx_strand_id
1 'polypeptide(L)' 'MKSMLIAFVAIAVIAVGSNSFLGQAGFSSQEAATGTAVRLDN' A
#
# COMPACT_ATOMS: atom_id res chain seq x y z
N MET A 1 25.10 4.72 9.43
CA MET A 1 24.15 5.79 9.03
C MET A 1 23.81 5.76 7.53
N LYS A 2 24.80 5.73 6.61
CA LYS A 2 24.54 5.67 5.15
C LYS A 2 23.66 4.49 4.72
N SER A 3 23.91 3.30 5.27
CA SER A 3 23.14 2.08 4.97
C SER A 3 21.67 2.20 5.38
N MET A 4 21.38 2.92 6.47
CA MET A 4 20.02 3.17 6.93
C MET A 4 19.26 4.10 5.98
N LEU A 5 19.95 5.11 5.44
CA LEU A 5 19.38 6.04 4.47
C LEU A 5 19.09 5.34 3.14
N ILE A 6 19.99 4.45 2.69
CA ILE A 6 19.77 3.61 1.50
C ILE A 6 18.55 2.70 1.69
N ALA A 7 18.43 2.05 2.85
CA ALA A 7 17.27 1.20 3.16
C ALA A 7 15.96 2.01 3.16
N PHE A 8 15.99 3.22 3.73
CA PHE A 8 14.82 4.11 3.73
C PHE A 8 14.40 4.51 2.32
N VAL A 9 15.35 4.89 1.46
CA VAL A 9 15.09 5.23 0.05
C VAL A 9 14.54 4.02 -0.70
N ALA A 10 15.12 2.83 -0.49
CA ALA A 10 14.63 1.60 -1.13
C ALA A 10 13.16 1.31 -0.77
N ILE A 11 12.79 1.45 0.50
CA ILE A 11 11.40 1.28 0.95
C ILE A 11 10.48 2.31 0.30
N ALA A 12 10.89 3.59 0.24
CA ALA A 12 10.10 4.65 -0.38
C ALA A 12 9.86 4.38 -1.88
N VAL A 13 10.88 3.94 -2.61
CA VAL A 13 10.76 3.59 -4.04
C VAL A 13 9.80 2.41 -4.24
N ILE A 14 9.93 1.36 -3.43
CA ILE A 14 9.05 0.19 -3.52
C ILE A 14 7.60 0.58 -3.24
N ALA A 15 7.34 1.40 -2.21
CA ALA A 15 5.99 1.81 -1.85
C ALA A 15 5.31 2.64 -2.97
N VAL A 16 6.00 3.66 -3.48
CA VAL A 16 5.47 4.54 -4.54
C VAL A 16 5.32 3.78 -5.85
N GLY A 17 6.32 2.95 -6.21
CA GLY A 17 6.32 2.14 -7.41
C GLY A 17 5.18 1.13 -7.42
N SER A 18 4.99 0.42 -6.30
CA SER A 18 3.91 -0.57 -6.16
C SER A 18 2.55 0.09 -6.26
N ASN A 19 2.30 1.20 -5.55
CA ASN A 19 1.02 1.91 -5.62
C ASN A 19 0.71 2.40 -7.05
N SER A 20 1.71 2.93 -7.75
CA SER A 20 1.55 3.44 -9.12
C SER A 20 1.33 2.33 -10.14
N PHE A 21 2.02 1.19 -9.99
CA PHE A 21 1.88 0.04 -10.88
C PHE A 21 0.56 -0.69 -10.65
N LEU A 22 0.20 -0.93 -9.39
CA LEU A 22 -1.07 -1.55 -9.00
C LEU A 22 -2.26 -0.70 -9.45
N GLY A 23 -2.21 0.62 -9.23
CA GLY A 23 -3.26 1.53 -9.69
C GLY A 23 -3.45 1.50 -11.22
N GLN A 24 -2.37 1.43 -12.00
CA GLN A 24 -2.45 1.29 -13.47
C GLN A 24 -2.96 -0.09 -13.91
N ALA A 25 -2.62 -1.14 -13.18
CA ALA A 25 -3.12 -2.49 -13.43
C ALA A 25 -4.61 -2.67 -13.04
N GLY A 26 -5.27 -1.62 -12.54
CA GLY A 26 -6.68 -1.64 -12.15
C GLY A 26 -6.94 -2.18 -10.74
N PHE A 27 -5.88 -2.40 -9.95
CA PHE A 27 -6.05 -2.73 -8.54
C PHE A 27 -6.49 -1.49 -7.78
N SER A 28 -7.53 -1.64 -6.97
CA SER A 28 -8.01 -0.60 -6.09
C SER A 28 -7.00 -0.42 -4.94
N SER A 29 -6.36 0.75 -4.85
CA SER A 29 -5.56 1.11 -3.67
C SER A 29 -6.41 1.28 -2.40
N GLN A 30 -7.74 1.14 -2.51
CA GLN A 30 -8.72 1.20 -1.41
C GLN A 30 -9.15 -0.18 -0.88
N GLU A 31 -8.57 -1.29 -1.32
CA GLU A 31 -8.77 -2.58 -0.66
C GLU A 31 -7.89 -2.69 0.60
N ALA A 32 -8.07 -1.73 1.53
CA ALA A 32 -7.75 -1.95 2.92
C ALA A 32 -8.79 -2.96 3.41
N ALA A 33 -8.34 -4.16 3.81
CA ALA A 33 -9.19 -5.26 4.27
C ALA A 33 -10.36 -4.74 5.11
N THR A 34 -11.53 -4.55 4.48
CA THR A 34 -12.80 -4.35 5.16
C THR A 34 -13.17 -5.73 5.68
N GLY A 35 -12.44 -6.19 6.70
CA GLY A 35 -12.81 -7.37 7.47
C GLY A 35 -14.28 -7.20 7.83
N THR A 36 -15.08 -8.21 7.45
CA THR A 36 -16.54 -8.28 7.54
C THR A 36 -17.10 -7.03 8.16
N ALA A 37 -17.48 -6.06 7.32
CA ALA A 37 -18.31 -4.97 7.76
C ALA A 37 -19.47 -5.63 8.52
N VAL A 38 -19.41 -5.61 9.85
CA VAL A 38 -20.49 -6.05 10.72
C VAL A 38 -21.56 -5.00 10.45
N ARG A 39 -22.35 -5.25 9.41
CA ARG A 39 -23.64 -4.60 9.23
C ARG A 39 -24.48 -5.12 10.37
N LEU A 40 -24.40 -4.44 11.51
CA LEU A 40 -25.34 -4.60 12.58
C LEU A 40 -26.59 -3.85 12.14
N ASP A 41 -27.35 -4.46 11.24
CA ASP A 41 -28.76 -4.11 11.07
C ASP A 41 -29.48 -4.58 12.34
N ASN A 42 -29.75 -3.64 13.23
CA ASN A 42 -30.95 -3.57 14.08
C ASN A 42 -31.30 -2.10 14.33
#